data_AF-A0A182F1Y7-F1
#
_entry.id   AF-A0A182F1Y7-F1
#
_cell.length_a   1.000
_cell.length_b   1.000
_cell.length_c   1.000
_cell.angle_alpha   90.00
_cell.angle_beta   90.00
_cell.angle_gamma   90.00
#
_symmetry.space_group_name_H-M   'P 1'
#
loop_
_entity.id
_entity.type
_entity.pdbx_description
1 polymer ?
#
loop_
_entity_poly.entity_id
_entity_poly.type
_entity_poly.pdbx_seq_one_letter_code
_entity_poly.pdbx_strand_id
1 'polypeptide(L)'
;MLAVNFHVRIMKAGEQEAGVKQIVGVSDITENRNIWRMLVAEFLGTFFLVAIGIGSTTGWTDYSPTLTQIAFTFGLVVATLAQGCPLEI
;
A
#
# COMPACT_ATOMS: atom_id res chain seq x y z
N MET A 1 23.67 -27.33 -35.93
CA MET A 1 22.43 -27.60 -35.16
C MET A 1 22.54 -27.22 -33.66
N LEU A 2 23.71 -27.35 -33.02
CA LEU A 2 23.94 -26.94 -31.62
C LEU A 2 23.81 -25.41 -31.39
N ALA A 3 24.37 -24.59 -32.29
CA ALA A 3 24.31 -23.13 -32.21
C ALA A 3 22.88 -22.56 -32.31
N VAL A 4 22.01 -23.21 -33.09
CA VAL A 4 20.60 -22.80 -33.27
C VAL A 4 19.80 -23.06 -31.98
N ASN A 5 20.00 -24.21 -31.33
CA ASN A 5 19.35 -24.51 -30.06
C ASN A 5 19.84 -23.61 -28.92
N PHE A 6 21.13 -23.22 -28.94
CA PHE A 6 21.68 -22.27 -27.97
C PHE A 6 21.06 -20.88 -28.16
N HIS A 7 20.90 -20.42 -29.40
CA HIS A 7 20.29 -19.12 -29.70
C HIS A 7 18.80 -19.05 -29.32
N VAL A 8 18.04 -20.12 -29.58
CA VAL A 8 16.63 -20.22 -29.16
C VAL A 8 16.47 -20.19 -27.63
N ARG A 9 17.40 -20.82 -26.89
CA ARG A 9 17.41 -20.78 -25.42
C ARG A 9 17.69 -19.39 -24.85
N ILE A 10 18.58 -18.62 -25.47
CA ILE A 10 18.86 -17.23 -25.08
C ILE A 10 17.64 -16.33 -25.28
N MET A 11 16.91 -16.49 -26.39
CA MET A 11 15.71 -15.69 -26.65
C MET A 11 14.58 -15.99 -25.66
N LYS A 12 14.35 -17.26 -25.29
CA LYS A 12 13.31 -17.59 -24.29
C LYS A 12 13.65 -17.07 -22.88
N ALA A 13 14.92 -16.97 -22.52
CA ALA A 13 15.33 -16.40 -21.24
C ALA A 13 15.06 -14.88 -21.17
N GLY A 14 15.30 -14.15 -22.27
CA GLY A 14 15.00 -12.71 -22.35
C GLY A 14 13.51 -12.39 -22.31
N GLU A 15 12.67 -13.23 -22.92
CA GLU A 15 11.21 -13.05 -22.95
C GLU A 15 10.57 -13.28 -21.56
N GLN A 16 11.14 -14.19 -20.75
CA GLN A 16 10.71 -14.42 -19.36
C GLN A 16 11.05 -13.23 -18.45
N GLU A 17 12.24 -12.63 -18.57
CA GLU A 17 12.59 -11.42 -17.82
C GLU A 17 11.69 -10.23 -18.17
N ALA A 18 11.38 -10.05 -19.46
CA ALA A 18 10.48 -9.00 -19.91
C ALA A 18 9.06 -9.18 -19.33
N GLY A 19 8.54 -10.42 -19.33
CA GLY A 19 7.24 -10.74 -18.75
C GLY A 19 7.17 -10.52 -17.24
N VAL A 20 8.23 -10.87 -16.48
CA VAL A 20 8.28 -10.65 -15.03
C VAL A 20 8.35 -9.15 -14.70
N LYS A 21 9.16 -8.37 -15.43
CA LYS A 21 9.23 -6.90 -15.23
C LYS A 21 7.91 -6.20 -15.56
N GLN A 22 7.18 -6.70 -16.56
CA GLN A 22 5.86 -6.20 -16.92
C GLN A 22 4.78 -6.60 -15.90
N ILE A 23 4.84 -7.81 -15.32
CA ILE A 23 3.92 -8.26 -14.25
C ILE A 23 4.14 -7.49 -12.95
N VAL A 24 5.39 -7.18 -12.59
CA VAL A 24 5.70 -6.44 -11.35
C VAL A 24 5.49 -4.93 -11.51
N GLY A 25 5.17 -4.44 -12.71
CA GLY A 25 4.79 -3.04 -12.93
C GLY A 25 5.83 -2.02 -12.46
N VAL A 26 7.09 -2.44 -12.27
CA VAL A 26 8.17 -1.62 -11.70
C VAL A 26 8.41 -0.38 -12.56
N SER A 27 8.26 -0.52 -13.88
CA SER A 27 8.38 0.59 -14.82
C SER A 27 7.29 1.64 -14.59
N ASP A 28 6.04 1.23 -14.36
CA ASP A 28 4.89 2.12 -14.16
C ASP A 28 4.94 2.81 -12.78
N ILE A 29 5.41 2.09 -11.76
CA ILE A 29 5.68 2.62 -10.40
C ILE A 29 6.83 3.64 -10.38
N THR A 30 7.84 3.45 -11.24
CA THR A 30 9.05 4.30 -11.25
C THR A 30 8.87 5.54 -12.13
N GLU A 31 8.11 5.44 -13.21
CA GLU A 31 7.86 6.57 -14.13
C GLU A 31 6.80 7.54 -13.59
N ASN A 32 5.83 7.05 -12.81
CA ASN A 32 4.76 7.90 -12.27
C ASN A 32 4.98 8.29 -10.80
N ARG A 33 5.50 9.51 -10.58
CA ARG A 33 5.70 10.10 -9.25
C ARG A 33 4.41 10.22 -8.43
N ASN A 34 3.23 10.20 -9.06
CA ASN A 34 1.95 10.28 -8.36
C ASN A 34 1.59 8.97 -7.65
N ILE A 35 1.96 7.82 -8.21
CA ILE A 35 1.70 6.50 -7.60
C ILE A 35 2.44 6.38 -6.27
N TRP A 36 3.70 6.82 -6.20
CA TRP A 36 4.46 6.75 -4.95
C TRP A 36 3.84 7.62 -3.85
N ARG A 37 3.30 8.80 -4.22
CA ARG A 37 2.58 9.66 -3.27
C ARG A 37 1.29 9.02 -2.76
N MET A 38 0.52 8.38 -3.63
CA MET A 38 -0.72 7.69 -3.29
C MET A 38 -0.46 6.47 -2.38
N LEU A 39 0.58 5.69 -2.68
CA LEU A 39 0.94 4.50 -1.91
C LEU A 39 1.48 4.86 -0.52
N VAL A 40 2.27 5.93 -0.41
CA VAL A 40 2.72 6.47 0.88
C VAL A 40 1.54 7.04 1.68
N ALA A 41 0.60 7.72 1.03
CA ALA A 41 -0.62 8.22 1.68
C ALA A 41 -1.49 7.09 2.21
N GLU A 42 -1.68 6.01 1.45
CA GLU A 42 -2.40 4.81 1.88
C GLU A 42 -1.72 4.17 3.08
N PHE A 43 -0.40 3.94 3.00
CA PHE A 43 0.37 3.33 4.09
C PHE A 43 0.29 4.14 5.40
N LEU A 44 0.47 5.46 5.33
CA LEU A 44 0.35 6.36 6.48
C LEU A 44 -1.10 6.37 7.03
N GLY A 45 -2.09 6.42 6.14
CA GLY A 45 -3.50 6.38 6.52
C GLY A 45 -3.86 5.12 7.28
N THR A 46 -3.46 3.94 6.78
CA THR A 46 -3.71 2.68 7.48
C THR A 46 -2.93 2.57 8.77
N PHE A 47 -1.68 3.07 8.81
CA PHE A 47 -0.86 3.08 10.02
C PHE A 47 -1.51 3.87 11.16
N PHE A 48 -1.97 5.10 10.89
CA PHE A 48 -2.65 5.92 11.90
C PHE A 48 -4.01 5.35 12.31
N LEU A 49 -4.78 4.83 11.35
CA LEU A 49 -6.06 4.18 11.62
C LEU A 49 -5.90 3.00 12.58
N VAL A 50 -4.91 2.13 12.34
CA VAL A 50 -4.67 0.95 13.16
C VAL A 50 -4.04 1.32 14.51
N ALA A 51 -3.06 2.23 14.53
CA ALA A 51 -2.39 2.65 15.77
C ALA A 51 -3.38 3.29 16.76
N ILE A 52 -4.20 4.24 16.30
CA ILE A 52 -5.20 4.90 17.14
C ILE A 52 -6.38 3.96 17.44
N GLY A 53 -6.75 3.11 16.48
CA GLY A 53 -7.82 2.14 16.64
C GLY A 53 -7.55 1.12 17.75
N ILE A 54 -6.35 0.53 17.76
CA ILE A 54 -5.93 -0.41 18.82
C ILE A 54 -5.68 0.34 20.15
N GLY A 55 -5.15 1.57 20.08
CA GLY A 55 -4.99 2.44 21.25
C GLY A 55 -6.31 2.80 21.94
N SER A 56 -7.39 2.92 21.16
CA SER A 56 -8.74 3.22 21.67
C SER A 56 -9.43 2.03 22.32
N THR A 57 -9.08 0.81 21.91
CA THR A 57 -9.66 -0.43 22.46
C THR A 57 -8.87 -1.00 23.63
N THR A 58 -7.61 -0.57 23.81
CA THR A 58 -6.80 -0.94 24.96
C THR A 58 -7.27 -0.12 26.15
N GLY A 59 -8.03 -0.73 27.06
CA GLY A 59 -8.41 -0.10 28.33
C GLY A 59 -7.16 0.18 29.17
N TRP A 60 -6.86 1.45 29.42
CA TRP A 60 -5.75 1.86 30.28
C TRP A 60 -6.19 1.82 31.74
N THR A 61 -5.33 1.27 32.61
CA THR A 61 -5.43 1.14 34.08
C THR A 61 -6.72 1.67 34.70
N ASP A 62 -7.72 0.77 34.83
CA ASP A 62 -9.05 0.95 35.44
C ASP A 62 -10.15 1.64 34.62
N TYR A 63 -9.87 2.07 33.39
CA TYR A 63 -10.87 2.61 32.46
C TYR A 63 -11.18 1.63 31.32
N SER A 64 -12.44 1.21 31.23
CA SER A 64 -12.94 0.39 30.11
C SER A 64 -13.60 1.31 29.06
N PRO A 65 -13.04 1.40 27.84
CA PRO A 65 -13.58 2.26 26.80
C PRO A 65 -14.98 1.78 26.37
N THR A 66 -15.93 2.71 26.26
CA THR A 66 -17.28 2.42 25.77
C THR A 66 -17.29 2.21 24.26
N LEU A 67 -18.16 1.34 23.76
CA LEU A 67 -18.26 1.04 22.32
C LEU A 67 -18.53 2.29 21.47
N THR A 68 -19.30 3.25 21.98
CA THR A 68 -19.57 4.54 21.35
C THR A 68 -18.32 5.40 21.21
N GLN A 69 -17.44 5.41 22.22
CA GLN A 69 -16.20 6.15 22.17
C GLN A 69 -15.21 5.53 21.17
N ILE A 70 -15.13 4.20 21.14
CA ILE A 70 -14.31 3.48 20.16
C ILE A 70 -14.80 3.78 18.74
N ALA A 71 -16.10 3.62 18.46
CA ALA A 71 -16.69 3.91 17.16
C ALA A 71 -16.46 5.37 16.73
N PHE A 72 -16.59 6.31 17.67
CA PHE A 72 -16.35 7.72 17.41
C PHE A 72 -14.87 8.02 17.11
N THR A 73 -13.92 7.40 17.84
CA THR A 73 -12.49 7.56 17.56
C THR A 73 -12.08 7.03 16.19
N PHE A 74 -12.59 5.86 15.78
CA PHE A 74 -12.37 5.33 14.43
C PHE A 74 -12.93 6.28 13.35
N GLY A 75 -14.18 6.75 13.55
CA GLY A 75 -14.81 7.69 12.64
C GLY A 75 -14.07 9.02 12.52
N LEU A 76 -13.61 9.60 13.64
CA LEU A 76 -12.82 10.82 13.65
C LEU A 76 -11.47 10.65 12.96
N VAL A 77 -10.77 9.53 13.19
CA VAL A 77 -9.49 9.27 12.51
C VAL A 77 -9.69 9.20 11.00
N VAL A 78 -10.68 8.44 10.54
CA VAL A 78 -11.01 8.36 9.10
C VAL A 78 -11.38 9.74 8.53
N ALA A 79 -12.19 10.53 9.24
CA ALA A 79 -12.54 11.88 8.82
C ALA A 79 -11.32 12.80 8.73
N THR A 80 -10.42 12.77 9.72
CA THR A 80 -9.19 13.57 9.71
C THR A 80 -8.21 13.15 8.62
N LEU A 81 -8.13 11.85 8.29
CA LEU A 81 -7.32 11.36 7.18
C LEU A 81 -7.91 11.78 5.83
N ALA A 82 -9.23 11.72 5.66
CA ALA A 82 -9.91 12.17 4.46
C ALA A 82 -9.81 13.70 4.26
N GLN A 83 -9.81 14.47 5.35
CA GLN A 83 -9.75 15.92 5.32
C GLN A 83 -8.31 16.45 5.24
N GLY A 84 -7.36 15.77 5.88
CA GLY A 84 -5.93 16.09 5.88
C GLY A 84 -5.18 15.58 4.65
N CYS A 85 -5.73 14.62 3.92
CA CYS A 85 -5.26 14.21 2.61
C CYS A 85 -6.18 14.77 1.52
N PRO A 86 -6.03 16.06 1.13
CA PRO A 86 -6.67 16.58 -0.08
C PRO A 86 -5.94 15.96 -1.28
N LEU A 87 -6.20 14.68 -1.55
CA LEU A 87 -6.03 14.17 -2.90
C LEU A 87 -7.25 14.68 -3.66
N GLU A 88 -7.11 15.85 -4.30
CA GLU A 88 -7.97 16.19 -5.42
C GLU A 88 -7.94 14.99 -6.38
N ILE A 89 -9.10 14.37 -6.52
CA ILE A 89 -9.48 13.62 -7.72
C ILE A 89 -9.94 14.66 -8.73
#